data_AF-A0A167KBK6-F1
#
_entry.id   AF-A0A167KBK6-F1
#
_cell.length_a   1.000
_cell.length_b   1.000
_cell.length_c   1.000
_cell.angle_alpha   90.00
_cell.angle_beta   90.00
_cell.angle_gamma   90.00
#
_symmetry.space_group_name_H-M   'P 1'
#
loop_
_entity.id
_entity.type
_entity.pdbx_description
1 polymer ?
#
loop_
_entity_poly.entity_id
_entity_poly.type
_entity_poly.pdbx_seq_one_letter_code
_entity_poly.pdbx_strand_id
1 'polypeptide(L)'
;MNRLWFLVPPSQNRLSPVLRVTCPRRLVSSSAGQDNNLSLWVSQPPNTKLSGAESRKLYRTFLRAGSKAVVGTNRQRKQIWQWTRTKFDKNLTETDPEKLGDLWIRSQNTLAFLKIASQRKGLEHKIVRNLCDFQFYQNRFNERPNILRRNIPSDISYMHAHCMDDLDLVIEMLNQELDLCL
;
A
#
# COMPACT_ATOMS: atom_id res chain seq x y z
N MET A 1 27.52 41.36 45.78
CA MET A 1 28.29 41.74 44.57
C MET A 1 27.29 42.06 43.46
N ASN A 2 27.25 43.34 43.09
CA ASN A 2 26.31 43.95 42.15
C ASN A 2 26.69 43.69 40.68
N ARG A 3 25.69 43.59 39.81
CA ARG A 3 25.49 44.29 38.51
C ARG A 3 24.54 43.45 37.62
N LEU A 4 23.29 43.86 37.43
CA LEU A 4 22.79 44.89 36.48
C LEU A 4 22.51 44.32 35.06
N TRP A 5 21.21 44.08 34.82
CA TRP A 5 20.36 44.41 33.65
C TRP A 5 21.00 45.00 32.38
N PHE A 6 20.50 44.55 31.21
CA PHE A 6 19.91 45.33 30.08
C PHE A 6 19.76 44.36 28.87
N LEU A 7 18.57 43.99 28.37
CA LEU A 7 17.64 44.71 27.49
C LEU A 7 18.27 45.33 26.20
N VAL A 8 18.17 44.56 25.11
CA VAL A 8 17.88 44.84 23.67
C VAL A 8 18.11 46.27 23.11
N PRO A 9 18.65 46.37 21.87
CA PRO A 9 17.84 46.96 20.80
C PRO A 9 17.84 46.14 19.47
N PRO A 10 16.78 46.27 18.63
CA PRO A 10 16.68 45.69 17.30
C PRO A 10 17.13 46.72 16.24
N SER A 11 17.88 46.32 15.21
CA SER A 11 18.03 47.18 14.02
C SER A 11 18.67 46.47 12.81
N GLN A 12 17.89 46.50 11.72
CA GLN A 12 18.30 46.75 10.34
C GLN A 12 18.97 45.65 9.50
N ASN A 13 18.13 45.05 8.65
CA ASN A 13 18.28 45.02 7.19
C ASN A 13 19.71 45.16 6.63
N ARG A 14 20.27 44.04 6.15
CA ARG A 14 21.05 44.01 4.90
C ARG A 14 20.69 42.78 4.08
N LEU A 15 19.86 43.03 3.07
CA LEU A 15 19.74 42.24 1.85
C LEU A 15 21.11 42.22 1.15
N SER A 16 21.58 41.03 0.78
CA SER A 16 22.65 40.77 -0.21
C SER A 16 22.51 39.29 -0.66
N PRO A 17 23.05 38.88 -1.81
CA PRO A 17 22.29 38.83 -3.04
C PRO A 17 22.05 37.40 -3.53
N VAL A 18 20.93 37.26 -4.23
CA VAL A 18 20.68 36.38 -5.39
C VAL A 18 21.90 35.55 -5.85
N LEU A 19 21.98 34.30 -5.39
CA LEU A 19 22.70 33.26 -6.13
C LEU A 19 21.73 32.71 -7.19
N ARG A 20 21.79 33.31 -8.38
CA ARG A 20 21.23 32.73 -9.61
C ARG A 20 21.96 31.41 -9.87
N VAL A 21 21.33 30.30 -9.51
CA VAL A 21 21.62 29.02 -10.15
C VAL A 21 21.06 29.11 -11.56
N THR A 22 21.89 29.50 -12.52
CA THR A 22 21.59 29.40 -13.94
C THR A 22 21.60 27.92 -14.31
N CYS A 23 20.45 27.27 -14.23
CA CYS A 23 20.23 26.00 -14.91
C CYS A 23 20.31 26.25 -16.43
N PRO A 24 21.12 25.52 -17.20
CA PRO A 24 21.09 25.61 -18.65
C PRO A 24 19.73 25.12 -19.15
N ARG A 25 18.95 26.07 -19.67
CA ARG A 25 17.71 25.86 -20.40
C ARG A 25 18.04 25.13 -21.70
N ARG A 26 18.07 23.80 -21.67
CA ARG A 26 18.13 22.98 -22.88
C ARG A 26 16.78 23.12 -23.59
N LEU A 27 16.76 23.99 -24.58
CA LEU A 27 15.75 24.03 -25.63
C LEU A 27 15.74 22.65 -26.29
N VAL A 28 14.74 21.83 -25.98
CA VAL A 28 14.39 20.67 -26.79
C VAL A 28 13.33 21.15 -27.77
N SER A 29 13.80 21.39 -28.98
CA SER A 29 13.01 21.62 -30.18
C SER A 29 12.01 20.49 -30.39
N SER A 30 10.79 20.88 -30.75
CA SER A 30 9.71 20.02 -31.22
C SER A 30 10.19 18.98 -32.23
N SER A 31 10.01 17.71 -31.88
CA SER A 31 9.70 16.67 -32.86
C SER A 31 8.30 16.18 -32.55
N ALA A 32 7.33 16.71 -33.28
CA ALA A 32 6.04 16.08 -33.48
C ALA A 32 6.28 14.68 -34.05
N GLY A 33 5.74 13.65 -33.40
CA GLY A 33 5.94 12.27 -33.78
C GLY A 33 5.26 11.32 -32.81
N GLN A 34 3.96 11.11 -33.06
CA GLN A 34 3.23 9.85 -32.87
C GLN A 34 3.16 9.25 -31.45
N ASP A 35 1.95 9.29 -30.90
CA ASP A 35 1.19 8.14 -30.42
C ASP A 35 1.96 7.03 -29.72
N ASN A 36 1.65 6.77 -28.45
CA ASN A 36 1.34 5.42 -27.97
C ASN A 36 0.93 5.40 -26.48
N ASN A 37 -0.38 5.22 -26.26
CA ASN A 37 -0.98 4.42 -25.20
C ASN A 37 -0.77 4.85 -23.74
N LEU A 38 -1.39 5.98 -23.38
CA LEU A 38 -1.97 6.20 -22.04
C LEU A 38 -3.46 5.81 -22.00
N SER A 39 -3.89 4.90 -22.88
CA SER A 39 -5.08 4.09 -22.65
C SER A 39 -4.78 3.17 -21.46
N LEU A 40 -5.27 3.58 -20.30
CA LEU A 40 -5.62 2.75 -19.15
C LEU A 40 -5.77 1.28 -19.59
N TRP A 41 -4.85 0.41 -19.16
CA TRP A 41 -4.82 -1.01 -19.50
C TRP A 41 -5.95 -1.75 -18.78
N VAL A 42 -7.21 -1.44 -19.10
CA VAL A 42 -8.35 -2.28 -18.75
C VAL A 42 -8.58 -3.16 -19.97
N SER A 43 -7.85 -4.28 -20.05
CA SER A 43 -8.35 -5.41 -20.82
C SER A 43 -9.80 -5.63 -20.39
N GLN A 44 -10.74 -5.63 -21.33
CA GLN A 44 -12.17 -5.74 -21.04
C GLN A 44 -12.40 -6.82 -19.97
N PRO A 45 -13.24 -6.54 -18.95
CA PRO A 45 -13.51 -7.53 -17.92
C PRO A 45 -14.02 -8.81 -18.58
N PRO A 46 -13.55 -9.98 -18.13
CA PRO A 46 -14.04 -11.23 -18.70
C PRO A 46 -15.53 -11.37 -18.33
N ASN A 47 -16.40 -11.42 -19.34
CA ASN A 47 -17.84 -11.66 -19.18
C ASN A 47 -18.16 -13.05 -18.58
N THR A 48 -17.15 -13.90 -18.45
CA THR A 48 -17.24 -15.27 -17.94
C THR A 48 -16.11 -15.57 -16.96
N LYS A 49 -16.32 -16.54 -16.09
CA LYS A 49 -15.28 -17.03 -15.16
C LYS A 49 -13.98 -17.37 -15.91
N LEU A 50 -12.85 -16.91 -15.36
CA LEU A 50 -11.52 -17.19 -15.88
C LEU A 50 -11.29 -18.69 -16.05
N SER A 51 -10.65 -19.08 -17.16
CA SER A 51 -10.24 -20.46 -17.35
C SER A 51 -9.28 -20.88 -16.23
N GLY A 52 -9.34 -22.16 -15.82
CA GLY A 52 -8.48 -22.67 -14.75
C GLY A 52 -6.98 -22.45 -15.01
N ALA A 53 -6.55 -22.45 -16.28
CA ALA A 53 -5.17 -22.14 -16.65
C ALA A 53 -4.81 -20.65 -16.43
N GLU A 54 -5.72 -19.74 -16.80
CA GLU A 54 -5.56 -18.30 -16.66
C GLU A 54 -5.55 -17.88 -15.19
N SER A 55 -6.48 -18.43 -14.40
CA SER A 55 -6.53 -18.21 -12.94
C SER A 55 -5.22 -18.63 -12.27
N ARG A 56 -4.67 -19.81 -12.60
CA ARG A 56 -3.36 -20.25 -12.09
C ARG A 56 -2.21 -19.34 -12.53
N LYS A 57 -2.23 -18.85 -13.77
CA LYS A 57 -1.22 -17.90 -14.28
C LYS A 57 -1.28 -16.58 -13.53
N LEU A 58 -2.49 -16.05 -13.30
CA LEU A 58 -2.72 -14.83 -12.54
C LEU A 58 -2.24 -14.99 -11.09
N TYR A 59 -2.67 -16.05 -10.41
CA TYR A 59 -2.24 -16.37 -9.05
C TYR A 59 -0.71 -16.41 -8.92
N ARG A 60 0.00 -17.12 -9.82
CA ARG A 60 1.47 -17.15 -9.83
C ARG A 60 2.09 -15.77 -10.07
N THR A 61 1.45 -14.94 -10.87
CA THR A 61 1.90 -13.58 -11.15
C THR A 61 1.79 -12.69 -9.91
N PHE A 62 0.68 -12.80 -9.17
CA PHE A 62 0.50 -12.15 -7.87
C PHE A 62 1.55 -12.59 -6.86
N LEU A 63 1.76 -13.91 -6.69
CA LEU A 63 2.77 -14.41 -5.76
C LEU A 63 4.16 -13.86 -6.08
N ARG A 64 4.54 -13.82 -7.36
CA ARG A 64 5.82 -13.26 -7.81
C ARG A 64 5.91 -11.76 -7.55
N ALA A 65 4.88 -11.00 -7.90
CA ALA A 65 4.84 -9.55 -7.71
C ALA A 65 4.89 -9.19 -6.22
N GLY A 66 4.05 -9.82 -5.40
CA GLY A 66 4.01 -9.61 -3.96
C GLY A 66 5.33 -9.99 -3.26
N SER A 67 5.96 -11.11 -3.65
CA SER A 67 7.28 -11.48 -3.11
C SER A 67 8.37 -10.47 -3.43
N LYS A 68 8.28 -9.79 -4.58
CA LYS A 68 9.19 -8.71 -4.96
C LYS A 68 8.81 -7.38 -4.29
N ALA A 69 7.52 -7.13 -4.07
CA ALA A 69 7.02 -5.93 -3.41
C ALA A 69 7.53 -5.84 -1.98
N VAL A 70 7.60 -6.98 -1.27
CA VAL A 70 8.18 -7.03 0.07
C VAL A 70 9.60 -7.55 0.00
N VAL A 71 10.51 -6.66 -0.42
CA VAL A 71 11.94 -6.85 -0.32
C VAL A 71 12.31 -6.92 1.17
N GLY A 72 12.39 -8.13 1.73
CA GLY A 72 12.59 -8.29 3.16
C GLY A 72 12.60 -9.74 3.63
N THR A 73 12.09 -9.93 4.84
CA THR A 73 12.17 -11.19 5.60
C THR A 73 11.25 -12.28 5.03
N ASN A 74 11.62 -13.54 5.25
CA ASN A 74 10.77 -14.70 4.89
C ASN A 74 9.38 -14.63 5.54
N ARG A 75 9.25 -13.96 6.70
CA ARG A 75 7.98 -13.73 7.39
C ARG A 75 7.00 -12.96 6.51
N GLN A 76 7.41 -11.80 6.00
CA GLN A 76 6.50 -10.93 5.24
C GLN A 76 6.09 -11.57 3.92
N ARG A 77 6.99 -12.30 3.25
CA ARG A 77 6.67 -13.09 2.06
C ARG A 77 5.58 -14.13 2.35
N LYS A 78 5.68 -14.85 3.48
CA LYS A 78 4.64 -15.81 3.89
C LYS A 78 3.29 -15.13 4.11
N GLN A 79 3.25 -13.93 4.71
CA GLN A 79 2.00 -13.20 4.93
C GLN A 79 1.33 -12.83 3.61
N ILE A 80 2.08 -12.28 2.64
CA ILE A 80 1.53 -12.00 1.30
C ILE A 80 1.00 -13.26 0.63
N TRP A 81 1.71 -14.38 0.74
CA TRP A 81 1.26 -15.63 0.12
C TRP A 81 -0.03 -16.13 0.74
N GLN A 82 -0.13 -16.11 2.07
CA GLN A 82 -1.35 -16.45 2.78
C GLN A 82 -2.50 -15.54 2.37
N TRP A 83 -2.26 -14.24 2.33
CA TRP A 83 -3.27 -13.26 1.97
C TRP A 83 -3.77 -13.43 0.53
N THR A 84 -2.84 -13.55 -0.42
CA THR A 84 -3.14 -13.83 -1.83
C THR A 84 -3.97 -15.10 -1.96
N ARG A 85 -3.57 -16.16 -1.25
CA ARG A 85 -4.30 -17.43 -1.25
C ARG A 85 -5.72 -17.25 -0.72
N THR A 86 -5.89 -16.65 0.46
CA THR A 86 -7.20 -16.44 1.08
C THR A 86 -8.12 -15.62 0.18
N LYS A 87 -7.62 -14.58 -0.49
CA LYS A 87 -8.44 -13.77 -1.42
C LYS A 87 -8.82 -14.53 -2.68
N PHE A 88 -7.89 -15.30 -3.27
CA PHE A 88 -8.22 -16.17 -4.41
C PHE A 88 -9.21 -17.27 -4.02
N ASP A 89 -9.07 -17.88 -2.84
CA ASP A 89 -9.97 -18.92 -2.35
C ASP A 89 -11.38 -18.37 -2.11
N LYS A 90 -11.49 -17.17 -1.51
CA LYS A 90 -12.78 -16.48 -1.28
C LYS A 90 -13.52 -16.15 -2.58
N ASN A 91 -12.78 -15.72 -3.61
CA ASN A 91 -13.36 -15.29 -4.87
C ASN A 91 -13.57 -16.43 -5.88
N LEU A 92 -13.15 -17.66 -5.56
CA LEU A 92 -13.25 -18.82 -6.45
C LEU A 92 -14.71 -19.25 -6.69
N THR A 93 -15.58 -19.01 -5.71
CA THR A 93 -16.99 -19.37 -5.75
C THR A 93 -17.87 -18.32 -6.41
N GLU A 94 -17.34 -17.12 -6.69
CA GLU A 94 -18.11 -16.03 -7.29
C GLU A 94 -18.47 -16.37 -8.75
N THR A 95 -19.73 -16.11 -9.10
CA THR A 95 -20.32 -16.42 -10.42
C THR A 95 -21.02 -15.22 -11.03
N ASP A 96 -21.28 -14.17 -10.24
CA ASP A 96 -21.96 -12.96 -10.68
C ASP A 96 -21.05 -12.17 -11.66
N PRO A 97 -21.49 -11.91 -12.90
CA PRO A 97 -20.68 -11.26 -13.92
C PRO A 97 -20.26 -9.83 -13.54
N GLU A 98 -21.12 -9.08 -12.85
CA GLU A 98 -20.79 -7.70 -12.42
C GLU A 98 -19.66 -7.71 -11.40
N LYS A 99 -19.78 -8.56 -10.37
CA LYS A 99 -18.73 -8.74 -9.36
C LYS A 99 -17.45 -9.30 -9.94
N LEU A 100 -17.53 -10.20 -10.92
CA LEU A 100 -16.35 -10.71 -11.63
C LEU A 100 -15.63 -9.60 -12.40
N GLY A 101 -16.38 -8.67 -13.00
CA GLY A 101 -15.83 -7.47 -13.65
C GLY A 101 -15.10 -6.57 -12.66
N ASP A 102 -15.72 -6.26 -11.53
CA ASP A 102 -15.11 -5.43 -10.48
C ASP A 102 -13.86 -6.09 -9.90
N LEU A 103 -13.94 -7.39 -9.58
CA LEU A 103 -12.81 -8.16 -9.07
C LEU A 103 -11.65 -8.19 -10.07
N TRP A 104 -11.95 -8.27 -11.37
CA TRP A 104 -10.92 -8.20 -12.41
C TRP A 104 -10.19 -6.86 -12.39
N ILE A 105 -10.94 -5.75 -12.41
CA ILE A 105 -10.37 -4.39 -12.35
C ILE A 105 -9.50 -4.23 -11.10
N ARG A 106 -10.05 -4.57 -9.93
CA ARG A 106 -9.32 -4.48 -8.66
C ARG A 106 -8.08 -5.36 -8.62
N SER A 107 -8.14 -6.54 -9.25
CA SER A 107 -6.96 -7.42 -9.37
C SER A 107 -5.87 -6.79 -10.22
N GLN A 108 -6.20 -6.13 -11.34
CA GLN A 108 -5.20 -5.46 -12.19
C GLN A 108 -4.58 -4.27 -11.46
N ASN A 109 -5.39 -3.46 -10.78
CA ASN A 109 -4.92 -2.34 -9.96
C ASN A 109 -3.98 -2.81 -8.85
N THR A 110 -4.36 -3.87 -8.14
CA THR A 110 -3.52 -4.48 -7.10
C THR A 110 -2.20 -5.00 -7.66
N LEU A 111 -2.24 -5.66 -8.83
CA LEU A 111 -1.02 -6.15 -9.47
C LEU A 111 -0.10 -4.99 -9.90
N ALA A 112 -0.66 -3.91 -10.43
CA ALA A 112 0.08 -2.70 -10.78
C ALA A 112 0.69 -2.06 -9.53
N PHE A 113 -0.08 -1.92 -8.46
CA PHE A 113 0.37 -1.40 -7.17
C PHE A 113 1.55 -2.21 -6.61
N LEU A 114 1.46 -3.55 -6.62
CA LEU A 114 2.56 -4.43 -6.18
C LEU A 114 3.80 -4.30 -7.08
N LYS A 115 3.63 -4.13 -8.39
CA LYS A 115 4.76 -3.88 -9.30
C LYS A 115 5.43 -2.54 -8.99
N ILE A 116 4.67 -1.47 -8.78
CA ILE A 116 5.19 -0.15 -8.41
C ILE A 116 5.93 -0.23 -7.07
N ALA A 117 5.31 -0.87 -6.07
CA ALA A 117 5.91 -1.12 -4.75
C ALA A 117 7.26 -1.85 -4.86
N SER A 118 7.37 -2.83 -5.77
CA SER A 118 8.62 -3.55 -6.00
C SER A 118 9.73 -2.72 -6.66
N GLN A 119 9.36 -1.76 -7.51
CA GLN A 119 10.31 -0.98 -8.31
C GLN A 119 10.81 0.26 -7.58
N ARG A 120 9.89 1.07 -7.04
CA ARG A 120 10.19 2.43 -6.57
C ARG A 120 10.51 2.52 -5.08
N LYS A 121 10.27 1.46 -4.29
CA LYS A 121 10.45 1.44 -2.83
C LYS A 121 9.86 2.68 -2.12
N GLY A 122 8.80 3.25 -2.69
CA GLY A 122 8.15 4.48 -2.26
C GLY A 122 7.11 4.27 -1.18
N LEU A 123 6.01 5.04 -1.23
CA LEU A 123 4.91 4.92 -0.28
C LEU A 123 4.21 3.56 -0.40
N GLU A 124 4.01 3.08 -1.61
CA GLU A 124 3.37 1.79 -1.91
C GLU A 124 4.14 0.64 -1.25
N HIS A 125 5.48 0.68 -1.30
CA HIS A 125 6.31 -0.30 -0.63
C HIS A 125 6.16 -0.26 0.89
N LYS A 126 6.10 0.93 1.49
CA LYS A 126 5.89 1.10 2.93
C LYS A 126 4.51 0.60 3.36
N ILE A 127 3.47 0.90 2.57
CA ILE A 127 2.10 0.43 2.81
C ILE A 127 2.07 -1.10 2.80
N VAL A 128 2.54 -1.74 1.73
CA VAL A 128 2.55 -3.22 1.62
C VAL A 128 3.34 -3.84 2.78
N ARG A 129 4.51 -3.28 3.11
CA ARG A 129 5.33 -3.76 4.22
C ARG A 129 4.60 -3.67 5.55
N ASN A 130 4.02 -2.52 5.86
CA ASN A 130 3.30 -2.30 7.11
C ASN A 130 2.10 -3.24 7.22
N LEU A 131 1.31 -3.41 6.15
CA LEU A 131 0.19 -4.35 6.12
C LEU A 131 0.64 -5.79 6.41
N CYS A 132 1.75 -6.23 5.84
CA CYS A 132 2.31 -7.55 6.13
C CYS A 132 2.75 -7.70 7.60
N ASP A 133 3.34 -6.65 8.16
CA ASP A 133 3.77 -6.66 9.54
C ASP A 133 2.57 -6.71 10.49
N PHE A 134 1.53 -5.89 10.23
CA PHE A 134 0.27 -5.89 10.96
C PHE A 134 -0.44 -7.24 10.90
N GLN A 135 -0.62 -7.83 9.72
CA GLN A 135 -1.27 -9.14 9.57
C GLN A 135 -0.57 -10.21 10.40
N PHE A 136 0.76 -10.20 10.44
CA PHE A 136 1.48 -11.13 11.30
C PHE A 136 1.19 -10.89 12.79
N TYR A 137 1.18 -9.63 13.23
CA TYR A 137 0.89 -9.32 14.62
C TYR A 137 -0.53 -9.74 14.97
N GLN A 138 -1.50 -9.46 14.10
CA GLN A 138 -2.89 -9.91 14.25
C GLN A 138 -2.99 -11.44 14.35
N ASN A 139 -2.34 -12.18 13.45
CA ASN A 139 -2.30 -13.65 13.52
C ASN A 139 -1.70 -14.14 14.84
N ARG A 140 -0.62 -13.51 15.31
CA ARG A 140 0.01 -13.85 16.60
C ARG A 140 -0.88 -13.50 17.80
N PHE A 141 -1.61 -12.39 17.74
CA PHE A 141 -2.61 -12.01 18.74
C PHE A 141 -3.76 -13.03 18.78
N ASN A 142 -4.22 -13.49 17.63
CA ASN A 142 -5.29 -14.50 17.51
C ASN A 142 -4.85 -15.88 18.01
N GLU A 143 -3.61 -16.28 17.73
CA GLU A 143 -3.04 -17.55 18.22
C GLU A 143 -2.81 -17.54 19.74
N ARG A 144 -2.50 -16.38 20.31
CA ARG A 144 -2.18 -16.23 21.73
C ARG A 144 -2.85 -14.97 22.30
N PRO A 145 -4.19 -14.99 22.46
CA PRO A 145 -4.87 -13.86 23.07
C PRO A 145 -4.38 -13.73 24.52
N ASN A 146 -3.87 -12.54 24.87
CA ASN A 146 -3.41 -12.25 26.23
C ASN A 146 -4.53 -12.44 27.28
N ILE A 147 -5.79 -12.57 26.85
CA ILE A 147 -6.99 -12.93 27.61
C ILE A 147 -6.82 -14.24 28.39
N LEU A 148 -5.87 -15.12 28.00
CA LEU A 148 -5.51 -16.30 28.78
C LEU A 148 -4.87 -15.98 30.14
N ARG A 149 -4.51 -14.71 30.41
CA ARG A 149 -4.13 -14.24 31.75
C ARG A 149 -5.40 -13.84 32.50
N ARG A 150 -5.82 -14.69 33.45
CA ARG A 150 -7.15 -14.71 34.09
C ARG A 150 -7.66 -13.43 34.78
N ASN A 151 -6.90 -12.33 34.84
CA ASN A 151 -7.27 -11.11 35.56
C ASN A 151 -6.87 -9.84 34.79
N ILE A 152 -7.44 -9.61 33.61
CA ILE A 152 -7.25 -8.36 32.87
C ILE A 152 -8.42 -7.41 33.19
N PRO A 153 -8.15 -6.15 33.57
CA PRO A 153 -9.18 -5.11 33.73
C PRO A 153 -10.06 -4.97 32.48
N SER A 154 -11.35 -4.70 32.67
CA SER A 154 -12.35 -4.56 31.59
C SER A 154 -11.89 -3.59 30.50
N ASP A 155 -11.29 -2.47 30.90
CA ASP A 155 -10.86 -1.40 29.99
C ASP A 155 -9.72 -1.87 29.08
N ILE A 156 -8.79 -2.66 29.64
CA ILE A 156 -7.68 -3.23 28.87
C ILE A 156 -8.19 -4.30 27.91
N SER A 157 -9.18 -5.09 28.33
CA SER A 157 -9.84 -6.06 27.45
C SER A 157 -10.56 -5.38 26.29
N TYR A 158 -11.25 -4.26 26.55
CA TYR A 158 -11.91 -3.46 25.52
C TYR A 158 -10.91 -2.90 24.50
N MET A 159 -9.84 -2.27 24.97
CA MET A 159 -8.78 -1.74 24.10
C MET A 159 -8.12 -2.84 23.28
N HIS A 160 -7.92 -4.03 23.85
CA HIS A 160 -7.40 -5.18 23.10
C HIS A 160 -8.36 -5.68 22.03
N ALA A 161 -9.67 -5.67 22.30
CA ALA A 161 -10.66 -6.11 21.33
C ALA A 161 -10.73 -5.17 20.11
N HIS A 162 -10.55 -3.86 20.31
CA HIS A 162 -10.73 -2.84 19.27
C HIS A 162 -9.42 -2.33 18.67
N CYS A 163 -8.26 -2.85 19.10
CA CYS A 163 -6.95 -2.34 18.67
C CYS A 163 -6.66 -2.54 17.17
N MET A 164 -7.45 -3.34 16.47
CA MET A 164 -7.30 -3.61 15.04
C MET A 164 -8.41 -2.97 14.19
N ASP A 165 -9.43 -2.38 14.80
CA ASP A 165 -10.57 -1.80 14.07
C ASP A 165 -10.12 -0.64 13.18
N ASP A 166 -9.20 0.19 13.68
CA ASP A 166 -8.59 1.28 12.91
C ASP A 166 -7.83 0.77 11.69
N LEU A 167 -7.19 -0.39 11.81
CA LEU A 167 -6.47 -1.01 10.69
C LEU A 167 -7.44 -1.53 9.64
N ASP A 168 -8.51 -2.19 10.07
CA ASP A 168 -9.55 -2.71 9.16
C ASP A 168 -10.22 -1.56 8.39
N LEU A 169 -10.52 -0.45 9.08
CA LEU A 169 -11.03 0.77 8.44
C LEU A 169 -10.05 1.34 7.42
N VAL A 170 -8.75 1.43 7.73
CA VAL A 170 -7.74 1.91 6.79
C VAL A 170 -7.63 0.99 5.57
N ILE A 171 -7.71 -0.32 5.75
CA ILE A 171 -7.72 -1.28 4.64
C ILE A 171 -8.96 -1.10 3.77
N GLU A 172 -10.12 -0.88 4.39
CA GLU A 172 -11.36 -0.61 3.68
C GLU A 172 -11.26 0.68 2.85
N MET A 173 -10.79 1.77 3.45
CA MET A 173 -10.57 3.04 2.76
C MET A 173 -9.57 2.90 1.60
N LEU A 174 -8.46 2.18 1.79
CA LEU A 174 -7.48 1.92 0.73
C LEU A 174 -8.09 1.11 -0.42
N ASN A 175 -8.91 0.11 -0.09
CA ASN A 175 -9.58 -0.70 -1.09
C ASN A 175 -10.63 0.10 -1.88
N GLN A 176 -11.31 1.05 -1.23
CA GLN A 176 -12.29 1.93 -1.87
C GLN A 176 -11.63 3.01 -2.74
N GLU A 177 -10.57 3.69 -2.26
CA GLU A 177 -9.96 4.80 -3.01
C GLU A 177 -9.05 4.34 -4.16
N LEU A 178 -8.37 3.20 -4.00
CA LEU A 178 -7.40 2.72 -4.99
C LEU A 178 -7.93 1.53 -5.80
N ASP A 179 -9.18 1.14 -5.58
CA ASP A 179 -9.81 -0.05 -6.17
C ASP A 179 -8.90 -1.28 -6.03
N LEU A 180 -8.54 -1.60 -4.79
CA LEU A 180 -7.63 -2.70 -4.49
C LEU A 180 -8.37 -3.94 -3.98
N CYS A 181 -7.69 -5.07 -4.11
CA CYS A 181 -8.04 -6.37 -3.54
C CYS A 181 -7.01 -6.73 -2.47
N LEU A 182 -6.78 -5.82 -1.52
CA LEU A 182 -6.06 -6.09 -0.28
C LEU A 182 -7.00 -6.89 0.62
#